data_AF-A0A523JIA0-F1
#
_entry.id   AF-A0A523JIA0-F1
#
_cell.length_a   1.000
_cell.length_b   1.000
_cell.length_c   1.000
_cell.angle_alpha   90.00
_cell.angle_beta   90.00
_cell.angle_gamma   90.00
#
_symmetry.space_group_name_H-M   'P 1'
#
loop_
_entity.id
_entity.type
_entity.pdbx_description
1 polymer ?
#
loop_
_entity_poly.entity_id
_entity_poly.type
_entity_poly.pdbx_seq_one_letter_code
_entity_poly.pdbx_strand_id
1 'polypeptide(L)'
;MKFLLLIFPLLIMAETKIKWEHENPGCPINSVCYTNMGKKRLKWREEFEHFKGNQAKLLEKIRQDLGIPFKVWAKSLDETDKDIIRWDSPCRNHHKRDDKIYLAEVFTKDLKELNSPKIISEQAFIIKNNKILSYPIPRKEYPIYMDGPDLIFSLFYDGVYFDLKISPGGALGFLESPAKKLELEDIACPKELTEHFAKFNTDGFYIGYFCRAIYDTKGRTFHPLLIGLSCP
;
A
#
# COMPACT_ATOMS: atom_id res chain seq x y z
N MET A 1 -56.79 18.39 48.65
CA MET A 1 -56.57 17.90 47.27
C MET A 1 -55.10 18.02 46.94
N LYS A 2 -54.42 16.88 46.75
CA LYS A 2 -53.00 16.78 46.39
C LYS A 2 -52.84 17.03 44.89
N PHE A 3 -51.97 17.94 44.49
CA PHE A 3 -51.32 17.89 43.18
C PHE A 3 -49.86 18.28 43.36
N LEU A 4 -49.05 17.25 43.60
CA LEU A 4 -47.59 17.34 43.64
C LEU A 4 -47.13 17.29 42.17
N LEU A 5 -46.88 18.45 41.56
CA LEU A 5 -46.28 18.52 40.23
C LEU A 5 -44.80 18.14 40.37
N LEU A 6 -44.49 16.87 40.13
CA LEU A 6 -43.13 16.37 39.94
C LEU A 6 -42.61 16.89 38.60
N ILE A 7 -41.93 18.02 38.64
CA ILE A 7 -41.11 18.50 37.52
C ILE A 7 -39.88 17.58 37.49
N PHE A 8 -39.93 16.55 36.65
CA PHE A 8 -38.74 15.79 36.26
C PHE A 8 -37.81 16.76 35.50
N PRO A 9 -36.58 17.06 35.97
CA PRO A 9 -35.62 17.70 35.11
C PRO A 9 -35.26 16.67 34.04
N LEU A 10 -35.67 16.93 32.79
CA LEU A 10 -35.10 16.30 31.62
C LEU A 10 -33.61 16.65 31.63
N LEU A 11 -32.79 15.76 32.20
CA LEU A 11 -31.37 15.69 31.91
C LEU A 11 -31.27 15.30 30.44
N ILE A 12 -31.31 16.30 29.56
CA ILE A 12 -30.81 16.18 28.20
C ILE A 12 -29.31 15.96 28.38
N MET A 13 -28.90 14.70 28.49
CA MET A 13 -27.51 14.33 28.25
C MET A 13 -27.26 14.69 26.79
N ALA A 14 -26.73 15.89 26.56
CA ALA A 14 -26.10 16.21 25.30
C ALA A 14 -24.99 15.18 25.13
N GLU A 15 -25.26 14.15 24.34
CA GLU A 15 -24.24 13.26 23.84
C GLU A 15 -23.23 14.15 23.11
N THR A 16 -22.16 14.53 23.80
CA THR A 16 -20.98 15.08 23.15
C THR A 16 -20.50 13.96 22.25
N LYS A 17 -20.89 13.99 20.97
CA LYS A 17 -20.33 13.14 19.94
C LYS A 17 -18.83 13.31 20.04
N ILE A 18 -18.15 12.33 20.61
CA ILE A 18 -16.69 12.30 20.65
C ILE A 18 -16.28 12.35 19.18
N LYS A 19 -15.74 13.49 18.78
CA LYS A 19 -15.33 13.72 17.40
C LYS A 19 -14.01 12.97 17.23
N TRP A 20 -14.10 11.70 16.88
CA TRP A 20 -12.97 10.84 16.51
C TRP A 20 -12.36 11.25 15.16
N GLU A 21 -12.29 12.55 14.87
CA GLU A 21 -11.75 13.07 13.63
C GLU A 21 -10.38 13.66 13.89
N HIS A 22 -9.46 13.38 12.97
CA HIS A 22 -8.16 14.02 12.93
C HIS A 22 -8.34 15.54 12.71
N GLU A 23 -7.48 16.37 13.30
CA GLU A 23 -7.57 17.85 13.19
C GLU A 23 -7.53 18.33 11.73
N ASN A 24 -6.70 17.68 10.92
CA ASN A 24 -6.67 17.85 9.46
C ASN A 24 -7.73 16.95 8.77
N PRO A 25 -8.72 17.51 8.06
CA PRO A 25 -9.71 16.72 7.32
C PRO A 25 -9.07 15.78 6.29
N GLY A 26 -9.64 14.57 6.17
CA GLY A 26 -9.15 13.52 5.27
C GLY A 26 -7.99 12.69 5.82
N CYS A 27 -7.30 13.17 6.87
CA CYS A 27 -6.25 12.40 7.50
C CYS A 27 -6.80 11.20 8.29
N PRO A 28 -6.12 10.04 8.25
CA PRO A 28 -6.47 8.89 9.07
C PRO A 28 -6.30 9.16 10.56
N ILE A 29 -7.16 8.54 11.38
CA ILE A 29 -7.04 8.57 12.84
C ILE A 29 -5.70 7.93 13.26
N ASN A 30 -5.10 8.42 14.34
CA ASN A 30 -3.83 7.94 14.89
C ASN A 30 -2.64 8.01 13.90
N SER A 31 -2.72 8.88 12.89
CA SER A 31 -1.61 9.16 11.98
C SER A 31 -0.94 10.50 12.32
N VAL A 32 0.33 10.64 11.94
CA VAL A 32 0.92 11.96 11.73
C VAL A 32 0.65 12.31 10.27
N CYS A 33 -0.20 13.31 10.07
CA CYS A 33 -0.69 13.71 8.74
C CYS A 33 -0.89 15.21 8.68
N TYR A 34 -0.32 15.84 7.66
CA TYR A 34 -0.40 17.28 7.44
C TYR A 34 -1.56 17.65 6.50
N THR A 35 -1.97 18.91 6.55
CA THR A 35 -3.16 19.42 5.84
C THR A 35 -3.13 19.17 4.33
N ASN A 36 -1.97 19.29 3.68
CA ASN A 36 -1.78 18.98 2.26
C ASN A 36 -2.11 17.51 1.96
N MET A 37 -1.60 16.57 2.75
CA MET A 37 -1.84 15.13 2.57
C MET A 37 -3.27 14.73 2.92
N GLY A 38 -3.84 15.31 3.98
CA GLY A 38 -5.26 15.14 4.30
C GLY A 38 -6.17 15.55 3.14
N LYS A 39 -5.90 16.72 2.53
CA LYS A 39 -6.61 17.18 1.33
C LYS A 39 -6.43 16.25 0.13
N LYS A 40 -5.19 15.80 -0.15
CA LYS A 40 -4.92 14.84 -1.23
C LYS A 40 -5.71 13.55 -1.02
N ARG A 41 -5.64 12.98 0.18
CA ARG A 41 -6.35 11.74 0.53
C ARG A 41 -7.87 11.91 0.47
N LEU A 42 -8.40 13.04 0.93
CA LEU A 42 -9.82 13.36 0.83
C LEU A 42 -10.27 13.40 -0.63
N LYS A 43 -9.56 14.15 -1.47
CA LYS A 43 -9.85 14.23 -2.91
C LYS A 43 -9.80 12.85 -3.56
N TRP A 44 -8.77 12.05 -3.27
CA TRP A 44 -8.68 10.68 -3.76
C TRP A 44 -9.90 9.83 -3.37
N ARG A 45 -10.34 9.91 -2.11
CA ARG A 45 -11.52 9.18 -1.63
C ARG A 45 -12.80 9.65 -2.34
N GLU A 46 -13.01 10.95 -2.46
CA GLU A 46 -14.20 11.51 -3.12
C GLU A 46 -14.29 11.07 -4.59
N GLU A 47 -13.16 11.07 -5.29
CA GLU A 47 -13.06 10.53 -6.65
C GLU A 47 -13.41 9.03 -6.67
N PHE A 48 -13.01 8.27 -5.64
CA PHE A 48 -13.29 6.83 -5.48
C PHE A 48 -14.74 6.49 -5.11
N GLU A 49 -15.42 7.30 -4.29
CA GLU A 49 -16.80 7.05 -3.83
C GLU A 49 -17.80 6.92 -4.98
N HIS A 50 -17.47 7.47 -6.15
CA HIS A 50 -18.33 7.52 -7.33
C HIS A 50 -18.00 6.40 -8.33
N PHE A 51 -17.04 5.52 -8.02
CA PHE A 51 -16.61 4.46 -8.92
C PHE A 51 -17.68 3.39 -9.13
N LYS A 52 -17.97 3.11 -10.39
CA LYS A 52 -18.81 1.99 -10.83
C LYS A 52 -18.20 1.33 -12.06
N GLY A 53 -18.02 0.01 -12.00
CA GLY A 53 -17.47 -0.78 -13.11
C GLY A 53 -15.99 -0.51 -13.39
N ASN A 54 -15.52 -0.82 -14.61
CA ASN A 54 -14.15 -0.53 -15.02
C ASN A 54 -14.01 0.95 -15.42
N GLN A 55 -13.14 1.68 -14.73
CA GLN A 55 -12.86 3.09 -15.02
C GLN A 55 -11.35 3.37 -15.09
N ALA A 56 -10.58 2.48 -15.72
CA ALA A 56 -9.12 2.61 -15.85
C ALA A 56 -8.68 3.99 -16.36
N LYS A 57 -9.41 4.57 -17.32
CA LYS A 57 -9.14 5.92 -17.85
C LYS A 57 -9.31 7.02 -16.80
N LEU A 58 -10.31 6.90 -15.93
CA LEU A 58 -10.50 7.85 -14.83
C LEU A 58 -9.41 7.68 -13.78
N LEU A 59 -9.10 6.44 -13.37
CA LEU A 59 -8.02 6.15 -12.43
C LEU A 59 -6.68 6.68 -12.93
N GLU A 60 -6.42 6.53 -14.23
CA GLU A 60 -5.24 7.05 -14.87
C GLU A 60 -5.21 8.57 -14.82
N LYS A 61 -6.32 9.25 -15.12
CA LYS A 61 -6.42 10.71 -14.97
C LYS A 61 -6.16 11.16 -13.53
N ILE A 62 -6.76 10.49 -12.55
CA ILE A 62 -6.56 10.79 -11.12
C ILE A 62 -5.11 10.58 -10.72
N ARG A 63 -4.49 9.46 -11.12
CA ARG A 63 -3.06 9.20 -10.88
C ARG A 63 -2.19 10.30 -11.48
N GLN A 64 -2.46 10.73 -12.71
CA GLN A 64 -1.66 11.78 -13.35
C GLN A 64 -1.83 13.15 -12.70
N ASP A 65 -3.00 13.45 -12.12
CA ASP A 65 -3.24 14.70 -11.37
C ASP A 65 -2.61 14.63 -9.98
N LEU A 66 -3.04 13.65 -9.19
CA LEU A 66 -2.87 13.56 -7.75
C LEU A 66 -1.80 12.55 -7.29
N GLY A 67 -1.57 11.52 -8.08
CA GLY A 67 -0.92 10.27 -7.65
C GLY A 67 -1.92 9.29 -7.04
N ILE A 68 -1.46 8.06 -6.79
CA ILE A 68 -2.19 7.05 -6.02
C ILE A 68 -1.63 6.95 -4.60
N PRO A 69 -2.45 6.70 -3.57
CA PRO A 69 -1.96 6.34 -2.26
C PRO A 69 -1.26 5.00 -2.33
N PHE A 70 0.03 4.99 -2.03
CA PHE A 70 0.88 3.82 -2.04
C PHE A 70 1.43 3.57 -0.65
N LYS A 71 1.16 2.38 -0.10
CA LYS A 71 1.62 1.99 1.23
C LYS A 71 3.07 1.53 1.15
N VAL A 72 3.92 2.16 1.93
CA VAL A 72 5.36 1.90 2.00
C VAL A 72 5.80 1.80 3.45
N TRP A 73 7.05 1.39 3.64
CA TRP A 73 7.76 1.62 4.88
C TRP A 73 8.55 2.91 4.77
N ALA A 74 8.77 3.57 5.89
CA ALA A 74 9.60 4.76 5.94
C ALA A 74 10.47 4.78 7.19
N LYS A 75 11.62 5.45 7.10
CA LYS A 75 12.57 5.58 8.21
C LYS A 75 13.15 6.99 8.26
N SER A 76 13.76 7.32 9.39
CA SER A 76 14.44 8.59 9.60
C SER A 76 13.56 9.81 9.24
N LEU A 77 12.26 9.72 9.53
CA LEU A 77 11.33 10.79 9.24
C LEU A 77 11.35 11.86 10.33
N ASP A 78 11.23 13.12 9.92
CA ASP A 78 11.24 14.30 10.80
C ASP A 78 9.98 15.16 10.58
N GLU A 79 9.94 16.39 11.11
CA GLU A 79 8.80 17.31 10.99
C GLU A 79 8.70 18.01 9.62
N THR A 80 9.75 17.93 8.81
CA THR A 80 9.81 18.51 7.46
C THR A 80 9.22 17.58 6.40
N ASP A 81 9.09 16.29 6.69
CA ASP A 81 8.51 15.27 5.81
C ASP A 81 6.98 15.36 5.70
N LYS A 82 6.48 16.51 5.24
CA LYS A 82 5.04 16.85 5.24
C LYS A 82 4.22 16.17 4.14
N ASP A 83 4.88 15.54 3.17
CA ASP A 83 4.23 14.83 2.05
C ASP A 83 4.05 13.33 2.32
N ILE A 84 4.18 12.91 3.58
CA ILE A 84 4.04 11.52 4.03
C ILE A 84 2.97 11.45 5.12
N ILE A 85 2.01 10.54 4.97
CA ILE A 85 1.13 10.12 6.07
C ILE A 85 1.83 8.96 6.77
N ARG A 86 2.04 9.03 8.08
CA ARG A 86 2.76 7.97 8.81
C ARG A 86 2.07 7.52 10.09
N TRP A 87 2.30 6.26 10.43
CA TRP A 87 1.91 5.64 11.69
C TRP A 87 3.12 4.93 12.28
N ASP A 88 3.08 4.74 13.59
CA ASP A 88 4.01 3.83 14.24
C ASP A 88 3.86 2.43 13.64
N SER A 89 5.00 1.79 13.31
CA SER A 89 4.98 0.41 12.84
C SER A 89 4.38 -0.49 13.93
N PRO A 90 3.51 -1.45 13.61
CA PRO A 90 3.05 -2.43 14.59
C PRO A 90 4.11 -3.52 14.89
N CYS A 91 5.21 -3.53 14.14
CA CYS A 91 6.17 -4.64 14.14
C CYS A 91 7.30 -4.37 15.14
N ARG A 92 7.53 -5.31 16.06
CA ARG A 92 8.59 -5.18 17.08
C ARG A 92 9.99 -5.02 16.47
N ASN A 93 10.27 -5.70 15.35
CA ASN A 93 11.56 -5.58 14.65
C ASN A 93 11.84 -4.16 14.13
N HIS A 94 10.80 -3.33 13.99
CA HIS A 94 10.87 -1.96 13.48
C HIS A 94 11.04 -0.90 14.59
N HIS A 95 11.11 -1.32 15.85
CA HIS A 95 11.21 -0.44 17.04
C HIS A 95 12.63 -0.35 17.59
N LYS A 96 13.66 -0.51 16.75
CA LYS A 96 15.05 -0.30 17.16
C LYS A 96 15.26 1.18 17.52
N ARG A 97 15.95 1.47 18.64
CA ARG A 97 16.02 2.81 19.24
C ARG A 97 16.53 3.90 18.28
N ASP A 98 17.47 3.56 17.41
CA ASP A 98 18.20 4.55 16.60
C ASP A 98 17.72 4.62 15.14
N ASP A 99 16.82 3.72 14.71
CA ASP A 99 16.25 3.74 13.34
C ASP A 99 14.81 3.20 13.36
N LYS A 100 13.89 4.02 13.87
CA LYS A 100 12.47 3.68 13.92
C LYS A 100 11.90 3.61 12.50
N ILE A 101 11.32 2.46 12.16
CA ILE A 101 10.60 2.28 10.91
C ILE A 101 9.11 2.55 11.17
N TYR A 102 8.51 3.30 10.26
CA TYR A 102 7.12 3.72 10.26
C TYR A 102 6.35 3.01 9.15
N LEU A 103 5.08 2.74 9.41
CA LEU A 103 4.15 2.53 8.31
C LEU A 103 3.90 3.89 7.67
N ALA A 104 3.95 3.97 6.34
CA ALA A 104 3.73 5.21 5.63
C ALA A 104 2.80 5.00 4.42
N GLU A 105 2.13 6.08 4.05
CA GLU A 105 1.41 6.22 2.79
C GLU A 105 1.89 7.48 2.09
N VAL A 106 2.26 7.31 0.83
CA VAL A 106 2.76 8.36 -0.05
C VAL A 106 1.88 8.43 -1.29
N PHE A 107 1.62 9.63 -1.78
CA PHE A 107 0.93 9.82 -3.05
C PHE A 107 1.97 9.89 -4.16
N THR A 108 1.91 8.95 -5.09
CA THR A 108 2.89 8.83 -6.17
C THR A 108 2.25 8.63 -7.52
N LYS A 109 2.82 9.23 -8.56
CA LYS A 109 2.40 8.98 -9.93
C LYS A 109 3.13 7.75 -10.47
N ASP A 110 4.37 7.53 -10.08
CA ASP A 110 5.22 6.43 -10.52
C ASP A 110 6.13 5.95 -9.38
N LEU A 111 6.31 4.65 -9.19
CA LEU A 111 7.12 4.16 -8.06
C LEU A 111 8.60 4.55 -8.18
N LYS A 112 9.07 4.96 -9.37
CA LYS A 112 10.40 5.57 -9.55
C LYS A 112 10.57 6.88 -8.78
N GLU A 113 9.48 7.61 -8.54
CA GLU A 113 9.48 8.86 -7.78
C GLU A 113 9.75 8.61 -6.29
N LEU A 114 9.61 7.36 -5.82
CA LEU A 114 9.87 6.97 -4.43
C LEU A 114 11.36 6.70 -4.14
N ASN A 115 12.26 7.17 -5.00
CA ASN A 115 13.71 7.02 -4.82
C ASN A 115 14.25 7.96 -3.74
N SER A 116 13.90 7.69 -2.48
CA SER A 116 14.35 8.41 -1.30
C SER A 116 14.96 7.43 -0.30
N PRO A 117 16.08 7.75 0.35
CA PRO A 117 16.66 6.90 1.40
C PRO A 117 15.74 6.74 2.62
N LYS A 118 14.74 7.63 2.76
CA LYS A 118 13.71 7.58 3.80
C LYS A 118 12.55 6.65 3.47
N ILE A 119 12.36 6.26 2.21
CA ILE A 119 11.26 5.40 1.76
C ILE A 119 11.79 4.01 1.42
N ILE A 120 11.11 2.98 1.92
CA ILE A 120 11.45 1.58 1.69
C ILE A 120 10.21 0.91 1.07
N SER A 121 10.29 0.66 -0.23
CA SER A 121 9.29 -0.13 -0.96
C SER A 121 9.56 -1.62 -0.77
N GLU A 122 8.49 -2.40 -0.56
CA GLU A 122 8.62 -3.87 -0.58
C GLU A 122 9.09 -4.33 -1.96
N GLN A 123 9.88 -5.40 -2.00
CA GLN A 123 10.46 -5.90 -3.25
C GLN A 123 10.00 -7.33 -3.54
N ALA A 124 9.74 -7.57 -4.82
CA ALA A 124 9.61 -8.89 -5.39
C ALA A 124 10.73 -9.16 -6.41
N PHE A 125 11.15 -10.41 -6.50
CA PHE A 125 12.21 -10.86 -7.41
C PHE A 125 11.73 -12.02 -8.27
N ILE A 126 11.96 -11.95 -9.58
CA ILE A 126 11.50 -12.96 -10.55
C ILE A 126 12.67 -13.41 -11.41
N ILE A 127 12.79 -14.72 -11.63
CA ILE A 127 13.71 -15.26 -12.65
C ILE A 127 12.99 -15.32 -13.99
N LYS A 128 13.48 -14.55 -14.98
CA LYS A 128 12.99 -14.58 -16.36
C LYS A 128 14.15 -14.48 -17.34
N ASN A 129 14.21 -15.40 -18.30
CA ASN A 129 15.29 -15.47 -19.30
C ASN A 129 16.70 -15.42 -18.67
N ASN A 130 16.91 -16.22 -17.61
CA ASN A 130 18.15 -16.28 -16.82
C ASN A 130 18.60 -14.94 -16.22
N LYS A 131 17.67 -14.00 -16.01
CA LYS A 131 17.91 -12.73 -15.31
C LYS A 131 16.96 -12.61 -14.14
N ILE A 132 17.46 -12.04 -13.04
CA ILE A 132 16.64 -11.66 -11.90
C ILE A 132 16.11 -10.25 -12.16
N LEU A 133 14.79 -10.13 -12.25
CA LEU A 133 14.08 -8.86 -12.33
C LEU A 133 13.62 -8.49 -10.92
N SER A 134 13.76 -7.22 -10.56
CA SER A 134 13.31 -6.66 -9.29
C SER A 134 12.11 -5.75 -9.52
N TYR A 135 11.13 -5.79 -8.63
CA TYR A 135 9.91 -5.01 -8.71
C TYR A 135 9.63 -4.37 -7.35
N PRO A 136 9.42 -3.04 -7.30
CA PRO A 136 8.77 -2.43 -6.15
C PRO A 136 7.30 -2.87 -6.12
N ILE A 137 6.84 -3.42 -5.00
CA ILE A 137 5.46 -3.90 -4.84
C ILE A 137 4.74 -3.15 -3.72
N PRO A 138 3.41 -3.07 -3.74
CA PRO A 138 2.66 -2.46 -2.65
C PRO A 138 2.79 -3.32 -1.39
N ARG A 139 2.94 -2.66 -0.25
CA ARG A 139 3.13 -3.36 1.03
C ARG A 139 1.96 -4.29 1.35
N LYS A 140 2.26 -5.54 1.72
CA LYS A 140 1.28 -6.59 2.07
C LYS A 140 0.30 -6.93 0.93
N GLU A 141 0.65 -6.60 -0.31
CA GLU A 141 -0.09 -6.97 -1.50
C GLU A 141 0.78 -7.87 -2.37
N TYR A 142 0.15 -8.85 -3.02
CA TYR A 142 0.88 -9.83 -3.83
C TYR A 142 0.37 -9.82 -5.26
N PRO A 143 1.26 -9.94 -6.26
CA PRO A 143 0.84 -9.95 -7.65
C PRO A 143 0.06 -11.23 -7.94
N ILE A 144 -1.03 -11.12 -8.70
CA ILE A 144 -1.89 -12.26 -9.08
C ILE A 144 -1.37 -13.00 -10.31
N TYR A 145 -0.75 -12.30 -11.26
CA TYR A 145 -0.10 -12.86 -12.44
C TYR A 145 0.84 -11.84 -13.10
N MET A 146 1.57 -12.27 -14.12
CA MET A 146 2.35 -11.40 -15.00
C MET A 146 1.67 -11.23 -16.35
N ASP A 147 1.64 -10.02 -16.90
CA ASP A 147 1.31 -9.78 -18.30
C ASP A 147 2.55 -9.28 -19.05
N GLY A 148 3.32 -10.21 -19.63
CA GLY A 148 4.61 -9.89 -20.21
C GLY A 148 5.63 -9.50 -19.14
N PRO A 149 6.19 -8.26 -19.13
CA PRO A 149 7.13 -7.84 -18.11
C PRO A 149 6.45 -7.31 -16.84
N ASP A 150 5.15 -7.03 -16.87
CA ASP A 150 4.47 -6.31 -15.80
C ASP A 150 3.80 -7.26 -14.81
N LEU A 151 3.87 -6.91 -13.53
CA LEU A 151 3.11 -7.57 -12.46
C LEU A 151 1.71 -6.95 -12.36
N ILE A 152 0.70 -7.80 -12.26
CA ILE A 152 -0.69 -7.39 -12.06
C ILE A 152 -1.08 -7.62 -10.61
N PHE A 153 -1.71 -6.63 -10.00
CA PHE A 153 -2.24 -6.66 -8.63
C PHE A 153 -3.74 -6.33 -8.67
N SER A 154 -4.50 -6.90 -7.75
CA SER A 154 -5.88 -6.47 -7.48
C SER A 154 -5.90 -5.86 -6.09
N LEU A 155 -6.15 -4.56 -6.02
CA LEU A 155 -6.05 -3.77 -4.80
C LEU A 155 -7.44 -3.37 -4.32
N PHE A 156 -7.63 -3.35 -3.00
CA PHE A 156 -8.86 -2.93 -2.35
C PHE A 156 -8.66 -1.59 -1.65
N TYR A 157 -9.46 -0.59 -2.02
CA TYR A 157 -9.47 0.71 -1.38
C TYR A 157 -10.91 1.17 -1.15
N ASP A 158 -11.26 1.37 0.12
CA ASP A 158 -12.53 1.93 0.58
C ASP A 158 -13.79 1.31 -0.07
N GLY A 159 -13.85 -0.02 -0.11
CA GLY A 159 -14.99 -0.74 -0.68
C GLY A 159 -14.87 -1.05 -2.18
N VAL A 160 -13.86 -0.51 -2.86
CA VAL A 160 -13.68 -0.65 -4.32
C VAL A 160 -12.43 -1.45 -4.63
N TYR A 161 -12.57 -2.42 -5.54
CA TYR A 161 -11.44 -3.13 -6.14
C TYR A 161 -11.00 -2.44 -7.43
N PHE A 162 -9.69 -2.34 -7.64
CA PHE A 162 -9.11 -1.91 -8.90
C PHE A 162 -7.83 -2.69 -9.18
N ASP A 163 -7.51 -2.84 -10.47
CA ASP A 163 -6.38 -3.65 -10.89
C ASP A 163 -5.23 -2.76 -11.38
N LEU A 164 -4.07 -2.95 -10.75
CA LEU A 164 -2.87 -2.16 -10.94
C LEU A 164 -1.82 -2.99 -11.67
N LYS A 165 -1.21 -2.38 -12.67
CA LYS A 165 -0.05 -2.88 -13.39
C LYS A 165 1.21 -2.19 -12.88
N ILE A 166 2.23 -2.96 -12.55
CA ILE A 166 3.54 -2.47 -12.11
C ILE A 166 4.65 -3.09 -12.97
N SER A 167 5.41 -2.25 -13.67
CA SER A 167 6.56 -2.69 -14.46
C SER A 167 7.79 -2.95 -13.57
N PRO A 168 8.84 -3.65 -14.06
CA PRO A 168 10.08 -3.84 -13.31
C PRO A 168 10.73 -2.52 -12.90
N GLY A 169 10.54 -1.47 -13.73
CA GLY A 169 11.05 -0.14 -13.43
C GLY A 169 10.22 0.63 -12.40
N GLY A 170 9.06 0.12 -11.95
CA GLY A 170 8.15 0.84 -11.05
C GLY A 170 7.08 1.69 -11.73
N ALA A 171 7.03 1.69 -13.07
CA ALA A 171 5.96 2.39 -13.79
C ALA A 171 4.59 1.79 -13.51
N LEU A 172 3.62 2.65 -13.24
CA LEU A 172 2.25 2.31 -12.87
C LEU A 172 1.28 2.45 -14.04
N GLY A 173 0.26 1.60 -14.08
CA GLY A 173 -0.89 1.74 -14.97
C GLY A 173 -2.09 0.93 -14.48
N PHE A 174 -3.28 1.17 -15.02
CA PHE A 174 -4.50 0.45 -14.65
C PHE A 174 -4.99 -0.44 -15.78
N LEU A 175 -5.66 -1.55 -15.44
CA LEU A 175 -6.21 -2.46 -16.44
C LEU A 175 -7.61 -2.02 -16.89
N GLU A 176 -7.82 -1.96 -18.20
CA GLU A 176 -9.12 -1.64 -18.82
C GLU A 176 -10.17 -2.76 -18.71
N SER A 177 -9.75 -3.97 -18.31
CA SER A 177 -10.65 -5.06 -17.97
C SER A 177 -10.26 -5.66 -16.61
N PRO A 178 -11.23 -6.20 -15.84
CA PRO A 178 -10.93 -6.84 -14.57
C PRO A 178 -9.87 -7.93 -14.74
N ALA A 179 -8.92 -7.96 -13.83
CA ALA A 179 -7.83 -8.90 -13.86
C ALA A 179 -8.35 -10.34 -13.69
N LYS A 180 -7.73 -11.27 -14.42
CA LYS A 180 -8.05 -12.69 -14.28
C LYS A 180 -7.58 -13.18 -12.92
N LYS A 181 -8.47 -13.85 -12.18
CA LYS A 181 -8.09 -14.54 -10.95
C LYS A 181 -7.35 -15.81 -11.33
N LEU A 182 -6.05 -15.82 -11.07
CA LEU A 182 -5.19 -16.99 -11.22
C LEU A 182 -4.65 -17.36 -9.85
N GLU A 183 -4.65 -18.66 -9.55
CA GLU A 183 -4.07 -19.15 -8.32
C GLU A 183 -2.55 -19.20 -8.46
N LEU A 184 -1.86 -18.83 -7.39
CA LEU A 184 -0.42 -18.98 -7.27
C LEU A 184 -0.13 -20.24 -6.48
N GLU A 185 0.83 -21.02 -6.94
CA GLU A 185 1.28 -22.21 -6.24
C GLU A 185 2.51 -21.87 -5.39
N ASP A 186 2.50 -22.24 -4.11
CA ASP A 186 3.68 -22.13 -3.27
C ASP A 186 4.74 -23.14 -3.76
N ILE A 187 5.98 -22.67 -3.91
CA ILE A 187 7.09 -23.49 -4.41
C ILE A 187 8.31 -23.35 -3.52
N ALA A 188 9.21 -24.33 -3.60
CA ALA A 188 10.54 -24.18 -3.03
C ALA A 188 11.27 -23.01 -3.71
N CYS A 189 11.89 -22.15 -2.91
CA CYS A 189 12.64 -21.02 -3.44
C CYS A 189 13.90 -21.47 -4.19
N PRO A 190 14.07 -21.09 -5.47
CA PRO A 190 15.31 -21.35 -6.20
C PRO A 190 16.51 -20.70 -5.52
N LYS A 191 17.65 -21.40 -5.53
CA LYS A 191 18.90 -20.96 -4.91
C LYS A 191 19.36 -19.58 -5.42
N GLU A 192 19.19 -19.32 -6.70
CA GLU A 192 19.56 -18.04 -7.32
C GLU A 192 18.78 -16.86 -6.72
N LEU A 193 17.48 -17.04 -6.43
CA LEU A 193 16.65 -16.02 -5.80
C LEU A 193 16.98 -15.83 -4.32
N THR A 194 17.22 -16.92 -3.58
CA THR A 194 17.56 -16.81 -2.16
C THR A 194 18.92 -16.17 -1.94
N GLU A 195 19.91 -16.49 -2.77
CA GLU A 195 21.23 -15.84 -2.75
C GLU A 195 21.15 -14.36 -3.15
N HIS A 196 20.35 -14.02 -4.15
CA HIS A 196 20.10 -12.63 -4.52
C HIS A 196 19.43 -11.86 -3.38
N PHE A 197 18.39 -12.44 -2.78
CA PHE A 197 17.67 -11.84 -1.66
C PHE A 197 18.58 -11.62 -0.44
N ALA A 198 19.45 -12.58 -0.12
CA ALA A 198 20.40 -12.43 0.98
C ALA A 198 21.38 -11.27 0.77
N LYS A 199 21.82 -11.04 -0.48
CA LYS A 199 22.66 -9.88 -0.85
C LYS A 199 21.90 -8.56 -0.85
N PHE A 200 20.59 -8.61 -1.05
CA PHE A 200 19.73 -7.43 -1.02
C PHE A 200 19.35 -7.02 0.41
N ASN A 201 19.02 -7.99 1.27
CA ASN A 201 18.54 -7.78 2.63
C ASN A 201 19.68 -7.68 3.67
N THR A 202 20.71 -6.88 3.40
CA THR A 202 21.90 -6.80 4.28
C THR A 202 21.65 -6.05 5.58
N ASP A 203 20.65 -5.16 5.61
CA ASP A 203 20.27 -4.37 6.79
C ASP A 203 19.31 -5.14 7.72
N GLY A 204 18.88 -6.34 7.32
CA GLY A 204 17.94 -7.16 8.07
C GLY A 204 16.55 -6.52 8.17
N PHE A 205 16.19 -5.68 7.19
CA PHE A 205 14.85 -5.10 7.10
C PHE A 205 13.77 -6.18 6.95
N TYR A 206 14.00 -7.13 6.04
CA TYR A 206 13.13 -8.30 5.90
C TYR A 206 13.50 -9.38 6.93
N ILE A 207 12.48 -9.93 7.59
CA ILE A 207 12.61 -11.03 8.54
C ILE A 207 12.57 -12.40 7.87
N GLY A 208 12.17 -12.46 6.60
CA GLY A 208 12.06 -13.69 5.84
C GLY A 208 11.64 -13.44 4.40
N TYR A 209 11.30 -14.53 3.71
CA TYR A 209 10.80 -14.52 2.35
C TYR A 209 9.98 -15.79 2.10
N PHE A 210 9.20 -15.80 1.02
CA PHE A 210 8.55 -16.99 0.49
C PHE A 210 8.57 -16.96 -1.04
N CYS A 211 8.33 -18.11 -1.67
CA CYS A 211 8.29 -18.22 -3.13
C CYS A 211 7.01 -18.83 -3.66
N ARG A 212 6.59 -18.31 -4.81
CA ARG A 212 5.43 -18.77 -5.56
C ARG A 212 5.75 -18.93 -7.04
N ALA A 213 5.04 -19.82 -7.72
CA ALA A 213 5.02 -19.87 -9.17
C ALA A 213 4.00 -18.84 -9.68
N ILE A 214 4.46 -17.81 -10.37
CA ILE A 214 3.59 -16.79 -10.99
C ILE A 214 3.43 -17.07 -12.48
N TYR A 215 2.20 -17.07 -12.98
CA TYR A 215 1.89 -17.32 -14.38
C TYR A 215 2.07 -16.05 -15.23
N ASP A 216 2.83 -16.11 -16.32
CA ASP A 216 2.87 -15.08 -17.35
C ASP A 216 1.80 -15.38 -18.41
N THR A 217 0.77 -14.55 -18.50
CA THR A 217 -0.34 -14.72 -19.44
C THR A 217 0.08 -14.54 -20.89
N LYS A 218 1.12 -13.73 -21.15
CA LYS A 218 1.63 -13.46 -22.49
C LYS A 218 2.61 -14.54 -22.93
N GLY A 219 3.52 -14.91 -22.03
CA GLY A 219 4.51 -15.98 -22.24
C GLY A 219 3.96 -17.40 -22.07
N ARG A 220 2.75 -17.55 -21.49
CA ARG A 220 2.09 -18.81 -21.14
C ARG A 220 2.97 -19.78 -20.34
N THR A 221 3.76 -19.25 -19.42
CA THR A 221 4.74 -20.01 -18.63
C THR A 221 4.71 -19.55 -17.18
N PHE A 222 5.14 -20.43 -16.27
CA PHE A 222 5.32 -20.08 -14.87
C PHE A 222 6.74 -19.60 -14.60
N HIS A 223 6.87 -18.60 -13.75
CA HIS A 223 8.14 -18.08 -13.28
C HIS A 223 8.23 -18.17 -11.75
N PRO A 224 9.40 -18.51 -11.18
CA PRO A 224 9.61 -18.39 -9.75
C PRO A 224 9.61 -16.91 -9.33
N LEU A 225 8.78 -16.58 -8.34
CA LEU A 225 8.66 -15.28 -7.71
C LEU A 225 9.05 -15.42 -6.24
N LEU A 226 10.00 -14.61 -5.78
CA LEU A 226 10.35 -14.46 -4.36
C LEU A 226 9.83 -13.12 -3.85
N ILE A 227 9.18 -13.14 -2.68
CA ILE A 227 8.67 -11.95 -2.01
C ILE A 227 9.26 -11.86 -0.60
N GLY A 228 9.80 -10.69 -0.25
CA GLY A 228 10.32 -10.43 1.08
C GLY A 228 9.22 -10.18 2.11
N LEU A 229 9.40 -10.69 3.33
CA LEU A 229 8.52 -10.46 4.47
C LEU A 229 9.17 -9.45 5.41
N SER A 230 8.68 -8.21 5.40
CA SER A 230 9.18 -7.12 6.25
C SER A 230 8.67 -7.23 7.70
N CYS A 231 7.48 -7.79 7.88
CA CYS A 231 6.81 -7.92 9.16
C CYS A 231 5.90 -9.16 9.16
N PRO A 232 5.73 -9.84 10.31
CA PRO A 232 4.82 -10.98 10.43
C PRO A 232 3.35 -10.61 10.11
#